data_AF-A0A7S0RU65-F1
#
_entry.id   AF-A0A7S0RU65-F1
#
_cell.length_a   1.000
_cell.length_b   1.000
_cell.length_c   1.000
_cell.angle_alpha   90.00
_cell.angle_beta   90.00
_cell.angle_gamma   90.00
#
_symmetry.space_group_name_H-M   'P 1'
#
loop_
_entity.id
_entity.type
_entity.pdbx_description
1 polymer ?
#
loop_
_entity_poly.entity_id
_entity_poly.type
_entity_poly.pdbx_seq_one_letter_code
_entity_poly.pdbx_strand_id
1 'polypeptide(L)'
;MAIVGLELFMGSLRARCQDADTGDILAERVCNIDRKYSSSGYFCEERHDCVDIFESPKGGIVSFDNFLVASMTVFTAITMEGWVETMYFLMDANGAPIAVVYMLIVVMVGGLIVMNLALAVIYTSYASSKQVFQKRWQTKDLEDSEDSDNNDSEGDFWSGSEWSEEEQAEHGSDVKLPVMLERPPSSASQTSTADPPQRPTGQP
;
A
#
# COMPACT_ATOMS: atom_id res chain seq x y z
N MET A 1 -15.87 3.50 8.45
CA MET A 1 -15.08 4.27 9.42
C MET A 1 -15.54 5.72 9.55
N ALA A 2 -15.69 6.49 8.46
CA ALA A 2 -16.12 7.90 8.52
C ALA A 2 -17.45 8.14 9.26
N ILE A 3 -18.49 7.34 9.01
CA ILE A 3 -19.79 7.50 9.70
C ILE A 3 -19.66 7.31 11.20
N VAL A 4 -18.90 6.30 11.65
CA VAL A 4 -18.65 6.06 13.07
C VAL A 4 -17.90 7.25 13.69
N GLY A 5 -16.92 7.83 12.98
CA GLY A 5 -16.23 9.02 13.44
C GLY A 5 -17.12 10.26 13.56
N LEU A 6 -18.08 10.44 12.63
CA LEU A 6 -19.08 11.50 12.73
C LEU A 6 -19.91 11.35 14.01
N GLU A 7 -20.50 10.18 14.23
CA GLU A 7 -21.37 9.95 15.39
C GLU A 7 -20.62 10.09 16.73
N LEU A 8 -19.33 9.76 16.77
CA LEU A 8 -18.53 9.83 17.99
C LEU A 8 -17.98 11.24 18.28
N PHE A 9 -17.65 12.01 17.24
CA PHE A 9 -16.84 13.24 17.38
C PHE A 9 -17.49 14.47 16.75
N MET A 10 -18.80 14.44 16.50
CA MET A 10 -19.54 15.55 15.92
C MET A 10 -19.37 16.82 16.77
N GLY A 11 -18.89 17.91 16.18
CA GLY A 11 -18.74 19.20 16.84
C GLY A 11 -17.64 19.29 17.91
N SER A 12 -16.96 18.18 18.25
CA SER A 12 -16.01 18.18 19.38
C SER A 12 -14.72 18.95 19.10
N LEU A 13 -14.33 19.08 17.82
CA LEU A 13 -13.06 19.71 17.42
C LEU A 13 -13.13 21.24 17.31
N ARG A 14 -14.30 21.85 17.50
CA ARG A 14 -14.49 23.30 17.32
C ARG A 14 -14.18 24.12 18.57
N ALA A 15 -14.03 23.45 19.71
CA ALA A 15 -13.85 24.11 21.00
C ALA A 15 -12.38 24.55 21.23
N ARG A 16 -12.18 25.80 21.64
CA ARG A 16 -10.87 26.43 21.88
C ARG A 16 -10.84 27.18 23.21
N CYS A 17 -9.64 27.33 23.74
CA CYS A 17 -9.41 28.15 24.93
C CYS A 17 -9.40 29.63 24.52
N GLN A 18 -10.27 30.40 25.15
CA GLN A 18 -10.34 31.85 25.01
C GLN A 18 -9.98 32.50 26.35
N ASP A 19 -9.15 33.55 26.32
CA ASP A 19 -8.85 34.35 27.51
C ASP A 19 -10.09 35.14 27.95
N ALA A 20 -10.44 35.06 29.23
CA ALA A 20 -11.63 35.72 29.78
C ALA A 20 -11.55 37.26 29.77
N ASP A 21 -10.34 37.83 29.79
CA ASP A 21 -10.12 39.28 29.90
C ASP A 21 -9.91 39.93 28.52
N THR A 22 -9.10 39.32 27.65
CA THR A 22 -8.79 39.89 26.32
C THR A 22 -9.69 39.36 25.21
N GLY A 23 -10.32 38.19 25.40
CA GLY A 23 -11.06 37.49 24.37
C GLY A 23 -10.18 36.88 23.27
N ASP A 24 -8.86 36.84 23.47
CA ASP A 24 -7.93 36.24 22.52
C ASP A 24 -8.09 34.71 22.50
N ILE A 25 -8.03 34.13 21.30
CA ILE A 25 -8.24 32.69 21.09
C ILE A 25 -6.90 32.00 20.92
N LEU A 26 -6.64 30.97 21.74
CA LEU A 26 -5.46 30.12 21.60
C LEU A 26 -5.72 29.04 20.54
N ALA A 27 -5.37 29.35 19.29
CA ALA A 27 -5.73 28.55 18.11
C ALA A 27 -5.02 27.19 17.99
N GLU A 28 -4.01 26.90 18.81
CA GLU A 28 -3.14 25.73 18.60
C GLU A 28 -3.71 24.44 19.22
N ARG A 29 -4.42 24.52 20.35
CA ARG A 29 -5.01 23.34 21.05
C ARG A 29 -6.53 23.34 21.05
N VAL A 30 -7.11 22.15 20.98
CA VAL A 30 -8.55 21.93 21.15
C VAL A 30 -8.79 21.67 22.64
N CYS A 31 -9.93 22.08 23.17
CA CYS A 31 -10.30 21.82 24.57
C CYS A 31 -11.57 20.98 24.66
N ASN A 32 -11.74 20.27 25.78
CA ASN A 32 -12.99 19.59 26.05
C ASN A 32 -14.00 20.61 26.59
N ILE A 33 -15.13 20.77 25.88
CA ILE A 33 -16.21 21.68 26.26
C ILE A 33 -16.94 21.24 27.53
N ASP A 34 -16.94 19.94 27.83
CA ASP A 34 -17.62 19.38 28.99
C ASP A 34 -16.71 19.31 30.22
N ARG A 35 -16.25 20.48 30.67
CA ARG A 35 -15.41 20.63 31.87
C ARG A 35 -16.09 20.15 33.16
N LYS A 36 -17.42 20.02 33.17
CA LYS A 36 -18.22 19.74 34.38
C LYS A 36 -18.51 18.25 34.56
N TYR A 37 -18.66 17.50 33.48
CA TYR A 37 -19.02 16.08 33.54
C TYR A 37 -17.93 15.16 33.00
N SER A 38 -16.92 15.68 32.30
CA SER A 38 -15.76 14.92 31.85
C SER A 38 -14.52 15.30 32.66
N SER A 39 -13.79 14.29 33.16
CA SER A 39 -12.43 14.43 33.68
C SER A 39 -11.37 14.04 32.64
N SER A 40 -11.80 13.83 31.38
CA SER A 40 -10.97 13.36 30.28
C SER A 40 -10.89 14.41 29.18
N GLY A 41 -9.72 14.53 28.54
CA GLY A 41 -9.44 15.55 27.53
C GLY A 41 -8.57 16.69 28.06
N TYR A 42 -8.34 17.69 27.23
CA TYR A 42 -7.55 18.86 27.59
C TYR A 42 -8.44 19.94 28.20
N PHE A 43 -8.03 20.45 29.35
CA PHE A 43 -8.67 21.59 30.01
C PHE A 43 -7.77 22.81 29.89
N CYS A 44 -8.40 23.95 29.62
CA CYS A 44 -7.70 25.23 29.56
C CYS A 44 -7.12 25.60 30.93
N GLU A 45 -6.04 26.37 30.89
CA GLU A 45 -5.33 26.87 32.07
C GLU A 45 -6.18 27.88 32.85
N GLU A 46 -5.76 28.28 34.06
CA GLU A 46 -6.52 29.26 34.84
C GLU A 46 -6.72 30.57 34.06
N ARG A 47 -7.94 31.14 34.12
CA ARG A 47 -8.44 32.32 33.36
C ARG A 47 -8.80 32.12 31.89
N HIS A 48 -8.74 30.89 31.38
CA HIS A 48 -9.24 30.59 30.04
C HIS A 48 -10.53 29.77 30.12
N ASP A 49 -11.51 30.16 29.32
CA ASP A 49 -12.76 29.42 29.14
C ASP A 49 -12.75 28.69 27.80
N CYS A 50 -13.27 27.46 27.80
CA CYS A 50 -13.39 26.64 26.60
C CYS A 50 -14.68 27.02 25.88
N VAL A 51 -14.55 27.62 24.70
CA VAL A 51 -15.66 28.13 23.89
C VAL A 51 -15.67 27.50 22.51
N ASP A 52 -16.86 27.30 21.93
CA ASP A 52 -17.01 26.85 20.54
C ASP A 52 -16.82 28.02 19.58
N ILE A 53 -15.78 27.98 18.76
CA ILE A 53 -15.47 29.01 17.77
C ILE A 53 -15.98 28.67 16.35
N PHE A 54 -16.69 27.55 16.20
CA PHE A 54 -17.21 27.01 14.93
C PHE A 54 -16.13 26.72 13.85
N GLU A 55 -14.85 26.72 14.22
CA GLU A 55 -13.75 26.50 13.31
C GLU A 55 -12.89 25.30 13.74
N SER A 56 -12.72 24.34 12.83
CA SER A 56 -11.97 23.10 13.11
C SER A 56 -10.46 23.27 12.86
N PRO A 57 -9.60 22.44 13.47
CA PRO A 57 -8.15 22.52 13.30
C PRO A 57 -7.69 22.44 11.84
N LYS A 58 -6.50 23.01 11.58
CA LYS A 58 -5.90 23.09 10.24
C LYS A 58 -6.82 23.78 9.22
N GLY A 59 -7.50 24.85 9.62
CA GLY A 59 -8.39 25.62 8.74
C GLY A 59 -9.59 24.83 8.22
N GLY A 60 -10.16 23.95 9.05
CA GLY A 60 -11.33 23.14 8.68
C GLY A 60 -11.01 21.85 7.91
N ILE A 61 -9.75 21.54 7.63
CA ILE A 61 -9.36 20.31 6.92
C ILE A 61 -9.64 19.07 7.78
N VAL A 62 -9.41 19.17 9.10
CA VAL A 62 -9.63 18.09 10.06
C VAL A 62 -10.90 18.37 10.83
N SER A 63 -11.99 17.71 10.45
CA SER A 63 -13.30 17.87 11.07
C SER A 63 -14.17 16.62 10.94
N PHE A 64 -15.02 16.38 11.94
CA PHE A 64 -16.05 15.33 11.96
C PHE A 64 -17.46 15.91 11.96
N ASP A 65 -17.65 17.09 11.35
CA ASP A 65 -18.95 17.75 11.29
C ASP A 65 -19.75 17.42 10.04
N ASN A 66 -19.03 17.14 8.95
CA ASN A 66 -19.60 16.91 7.63
C ASN A 66 -19.07 15.59 7.09
N PHE A 67 -19.93 14.83 6.40
CA PHE A 67 -19.55 13.52 5.88
C PHE A 67 -18.32 13.57 4.97
N LEU A 68 -18.26 14.54 4.05
CA LEU A 68 -17.17 14.64 3.09
C LEU A 68 -15.83 14.97 3.77
N VAL A 69 -15.81 15.95 4.68
CA VAL A 69 -14.59 16.34 5.42
C VAL A 69 -14.14 15.24 6.39
N ALA A 70 -15.09 14.57 7.05
CA ALA A 70 -14.80 13.41 7.90
C ALA A 70 -14.23 12.25 7.07
N SER A 71 -14.78 11.99 5.89
CA SER A 71 -14.27 10.97 4.98
C SER A 71 -12.86 11.29 4.49
N MET A 72 -12.56 12.57 4.21
CA MET A 72 -11.23 13.03 3.84
C MET A 72 -10.24 12.89 4.99
N THR A 73 -10.61 13.29 6.20
CA THR A 73 -9.81 13.13 7.42
C THR A 73 -9.49 11.65 7.70
N VAL A 74 -10.47 10.77 7.51
CA VAL A 74 -10.27 9.31 7.65
C VAL A 74 -9.39 8.78 6.53
N PHE A 75 -9.55 9.27 5.30
CA PHE A 75 -8.70 8.89 4.18
C PHE A 75 -7.23 9.27 4.44
N THR A 76 -6.95 10.49 4.89
CA THR A 76 -5.59 10.91 5.27
C THR A 76 -5.03 10.07 6.43
N ALA A 77 -5.90 9.65 7.35
CA ALA A 77 -5.49 8.73 8.41
C ALA A 77 -5.08 7.35 7.87
N ILE A 78 -5.81 6.82 6.88
CA ILE A 78 -5.53 5.54 6.22
C ILE A 78 -4.22 5.60 5.44
N THR A 79 -3.89 6.73 4.81
CA THR A 79 -2.62 6.94 4.11
C THR A 79 -1.43 7.10 5.06
N MET A 80 -1.62 6.97 6.38
CA MET A 80 -0.61 7.14 7.42
C MET A 80 0.00 8.55 7.46
N GLU A 81 -0.72 9.55 6.93
CA GLU A 81 -0.25 10.93 6.88
C GLU A 81 -1.03 11.78 7.89
N GLY A 82 -0.31 12.43 8.82
CA GLY A 82 -0.93 13.34 9.79
C GLY A 82 -1.97 12.69 10.73
N TRP A 83 -2.06 11.36 10.76
CA TRP A 83 -3.04 10.63 11.56
C TRP A 83 -2.82 10.79 13.07
N VAL A 84 -1.56 10.89 13.50
CA VAL A 84 -1.18 11.11 14.90
C VAL A 84 -1.63 12.48 15.38
N GLU A 85 -1.51 13.51 14.54
CA GLU A 85 -1.96 14.86 14.86
C GLU A 85 -3.49 14.90 15.01
N THR A 86 -4.22 14.28 14.08
CA THR A 86 -5.68 14.11 14.19
C THR A 86 -6.07 13.35 15.45
N MET A 87 -5.31 12.31 15.82
CA MET A 87 -5.51 11.57 17.07
C MET A 87 -5.32 12.49 18.27
N TYR A 88 -4.27 13.32 18.30
CA TYR A 88 -4.06 14.26 19.42
C TYR A 88 -5.20 15.27 19.55
N PHE A 89 -5.70 15.83 18.46
CA PHE A 89 -6.87 16.71 18.53
C PHE A 89 -8.12 15.99 19.08
N LEU A 90 -8.33 14.74 18.69
CA LEU A 90 -9.43 13.91 19.20
C LEU A 90 -9.26 13.58 20.69
N MET A 91 -8.02 13.33 21.13
CA MET A 91 -7.69 13.06 22.53
C MET A 91 -7.94 14.29 23.40
N ASP A 92 -7.55 15.47 22.91
CA ASP A 92 -7.76 16.73 23.62
C ASP A 92 -9.25 17.08 23.73
N ALA A 93 -10.03 16.79 22.69
CA ALA A 93 -11.47 17.06 22.68
C ALA A 93 -12.31 16.07 23.52
N ASN A 94 -12.07 14.76 23.40
CA ASN A 94 -12.96 13.71 23.93
C ASN A 94 -12.29 12.77 24.95
N GLY A 95 -10.99 12.93 25.17
CA GLY A 95 -10.19 12.07 26.04
C GLY A 95 -9.39 10.98 25.31
N ALA A 96 -8.33 10.54 25.98
CA ALA A 96 -7.36 9.60 25.43
C ALA A 96 -7.92 8.24 24.97
N PRO A 97 -8.70 7.49 25.78
CA PRO A 97 -8.98 6.08 25.49
C PRO A 97 -9.85 5.90 24.23
N ILE A 98 -10.89 6.72 24.07
CA ILE A 98 -11.83 6.58 22.95
C ILE A 98 -11.20 7.01 21.63
N ALA A 99 -10.43 8.11 21.64
CA ALA A 99 -9.73 8.62 20.47
C ALA A 99 -8.66 7.65 19.98
N VAL A 100 -7.84 7.11 20.88
CA VAL A 100 -6.76 6.16 20.54
C VAL A 100 -7.34 4.87 19.94
N VAL A 101 -8.35 4.27 20.59
CA VAL A 101 -8.95 3.03 20.09
C VAL A 101 -9.55 3.22 18.71
N TYR A 102 -10.31 4.29 18.49
CA TYR A 102 -10.88 4.60 17.19
C TYR A 102 -9.79 4.76 16.12
N MET A 103 -8.78 5.62 16.37
CA MET A 103 -7.74 5.90 15.39
C MET A 103 -6.90 4.67 15.06
N LEU A 104 -6.55 3.84 16.04
CA LEU A 104 -5.85 2.58 15.79
C LEU A 104 -6.66 1.61 14.94
N ILE A 105 -7.97 1.47 15.18
CA ILE A 105 -8.83 0.61 14.36
C ILE A 105 -8.90 1.15 12.92
N VAL A 106 -9.06 2.45 12.73
CA VAL A 106 -9.10 3.07 11.40
C VAL A 106 -7.80 2.84 10.63
N VAL A 107 -6.68 3.08 11.28
CA VAL A 107 -5.34 2.96 10.69
C VAL A 107 -5.00 1.50 10.36
N MET A 108 -5.25 0.58 11.29
CA MET A 108 -4.99 -0.85 11.08
C MET A 108 -5.91 -1.44 10.02
N VAL A 109 -7.22 -1.28 10.17
CA VAL A 109 -8.19 -1.90 9.24
C VAL A 109 -8.13 -1.22 7.88
N GLY A 110 -8.13 0.11 7.82
CA GLY A 110 -8.11 0.85 6.57
C GLY A 110 -6.77 0.72 5.84
N GLY A 111 -5.65 0.80 6.55
CA GLY A 111 -4.32 0.61 5.98
C GLY A 111 -4.15 -0.79 5.41
N LEU A 112 -4.56 -1.84 6.13
CA LEU A 112 -4.52 -3.22 5.63
C LEU A 112 -5.37 -3.40 4.36
N ILE A 113 -6.56 -2.81 4.31
CA ILE A 113 -7.42 -2.89 3.11
C ILE A 113 -6.71 -2.24 1.92
N VAL A 114 -6.21 -1.00 2.06
CA VAL A 114 -5.57 -0.28 0.95
C VAL A 114 -4.30 -1.00 0.49
N MET A 115 -3.46 -1.44 1.42
CA MET A 115 -2.23 -2.17 1.10
C MET A 115 -2.54 -3.50 0.40
N ASN A 116 -3.53 -4.26 0.88
CA ASN A 116 -3.91 -5.53 0.25
C ASN A 116 -4.52 -5.33 -1.14
N LEU A 117 -5.30 -4.26 -1.34
CA LEU A 117 -5.83 -3.92 -2.66
C LEU A 117 -4.71 -3.52 -3.63
N ALA A 118 -3.74 -2.73 -3.18
CA ALA A 118 -2.59 -2.35 -3.99
C ALA A 118 -1.75 -3.58 -4.39
N LEU A 119 -1.46 -4.47 -3.42
CA LEU A 119 -0.75 -5.72 -3.68
C LEU A 119 -1.52 -6.62 -4.65
N ALA A 120 -2.84 -6.73 -4.51
CA ALA A 120 -3.67 -7.53 -5.41
C ALA A 120 -3.57 -7.01 -6.85
N VAL A 121 -3.67 -5.69 -7.06
CA VAL A 121 -3.58 -5.08 -8.41
C VAL A 121 -2.20 -5.29 -9.01
N ILE A 122 -1.14 -5.06 -8.24
CA ILE A 122 0.24 -5.29 -8.70
C ILE A 122 0.43 -6.76 -9.05
N TYR A 123 -0.02 -7.68 -8.19
CA TYR A 123 0.06 -9.11 -8.42
C TYR A 123 -0.68 -9.53 -9.69
N THR A 124 -1.90 -9.05 -9.92
CA THR A 124 -2.66 -9.35 -11.14
C THR A 124 -1.93 -8.86 -12.39
N SER A 125 -1.40 -7.63 -12.37
CA SER A 125 -0.62 -7.11 -13.51
C SER A 125 0.62 -7.95 -13.81
N TYR A 126 1.34 -8.38 -12.76
CA TYR A 126 2.52 -9.22 -12.89
C TYR A 126 2.17 -10.63 -13.38
N ALA A 127 1.07 -11.20 -12.90
CA ALA A 127 0.58 -12.50 -13.32
C ALA A 127 0.24 -12.52 -14.82
N SER A 128 -0.44 -11.47 -15.33
CA SER A 128 -0.73 -11.33 -16.76
C SER A 128 0.54 -11.24 -17.61
N SER A 129 1.52 -10.41 -17.21
CA SER A 129 2.81 -10.29 -17.90
C SER A 129 3.58 -11.61 -17.93
N LYS A 130 3.60 -12.35 -16.81
CA LYS A 130 4.24 -13.66 -16.71
C LYS A 130 3.54 -14.70 -17.58
N GLN A 131 2.21 -14.68 -17.64
CA GLN A 131 1.43 -15.65 -18.43
C GLN A 131 1.71 -15.53 -19.94
N VAL A 132 1.86 -14.31 -20.45
CA VAL A 132 2.21 -14.06 -21.86
C VAL A 132 3.60 -14.61 -22.18
N PHE A 133 4.58 -14.33 -21.31
CA PHE A 133 5.93 -14.87 -21.46
C PHE A 133 5.91 -16.41 -21.47
N GLN A 134 5.25 -17.04 -20.48
CA GLN A 134 5.18 -18.50 -20.38
C GLN A 134 4.54 -19.16 -21.59
N LYS A 135 3.46 -18.60 -22.14
CA LYS A 135 2.84 -19.13 -23.37
C LYS A 135 3.79 -19.05 -24.57
N ARG A 136 4.55 -17.97 -24.70
CA ARG A 136 5.50 -17.79 -25.81
C ARG A 136 6.65 -18.80 -25.77
N TRP A 137 7.13 -19.16 -24.57
CA TRP A 137 8.12 -20.24 -24.44
C TRP A 137 7.52 -21.60 -24.76
N GLN A 138 6.30 -21.87 -24.27
CA GLN A 138 5.62 -23.14 -24.57
C GLN A 138 5.38 -23.33 -26.07
N THR A 139 4.96 -22.29 -26.79
CA THR A 139 4.79 -22.38 -28.25
C THR A 139 6.13 -22.63 -28.96
N LYS A 140 7.19 -21.93 -28.54
CA LYS A 140 8.52 -22.09 -29.14
C LYS A 140 9.10 -23.50 -28.91
N ASP A 141 8.92 -24.06 -27.71
CA ASP A 141 9.38 -25.43 -27.41
C ASP A 141 8.61 -26.49 -28.24
N LEU A 142 7.33 -26.23 -28.59
CA LEU A 142 6.54 -27.13 -29.45
C LEU A 142 6.98 -27.03 -30.92
N GLU A 143 7.18 -25.82 -31.44
CA GLU A 143 7.69 -25.58 -32.80
C GLU A 143 9.07 -26.25 -33.00
N ASP A 144 10.00 -26.07 -32.05
CA ASP A 144 11.34 -26.68 -32.11
C ASP A 144 11.27 -28.23 -32.09
N SER A 145 10.23 -28.83 -31.49
CA SER A 145 10.03 -30.29 -31.48
C SER A 145 9.46 -30.84 -32.78
N GLU A 146 8.54 -30.13 -33.43
CA GLU A 146 7.94 -30.54 -34.72
C GLU A 146 8.95 -30.45 -35.88
N ASP A 147 9.84 -29.45 -35.87
CA ASP A 147 10.93 -29.34 -36.85
C ASP A 147 11.98 -30.46 -36.69
N SER A 148 12.13 -31.01 -35.47
CA SER A 148 13.05 -32.12 -35.21
C SER A 148 12.52 -33.45 -35.76
N ASP A 149 11.22 -33.73 -35.62
CA ASP A 149 10.60 -34.98 -36.09
C ASP A 149 10.44 -35.03 -37.62
N ASN A 150 10.26 -33.88 -38.29
CA ASN A 150 10.12 -33.82 -39.75
C ASN A 150 11.46 -33.97 -40.50
N ASN A 151 12.61 -33.81 -39.83
CA ASN A 151 13.93 -33.91 -40.46
C ASN A 151 14.49 -35.34 -40.60
N ASP A 152 13.79 -36.37 -40.11
CA ASP A 152 14.20 -37.78 -40.24
C ASP A 152 13.73 -38.46 -41.55
N SER A 153 13.08 -37.74 -42.47
CA SER A 153 12.65 -38.28 -43.78
C SER A 153 13.29 -37.64 -45.02
N GLU A 154 14.15 -36.63 -44.89
CA GLU A 154 14.93 -36.08 -46.01
C GLU A 154 16.32 -35.63 -45.53
N GLY A 155 17.27 -36.58 -45.47
CA GLY A 155 18.53 -36.28 -46.14
C GLY A 155 18.18 -36.19 -47.63
N ASP A 156 18.43 -35.11 -48.36
CA ASP A 156 19.74 -34.54 -48.60
C ASP A 156 19.61 -33.11 -49.17
N PHE A 157 20.73 -32.37 -49.17
CA PHE A 157 21.17 -31.56 -50.32
C PHE A 157 20.74 -30.06 -50.41
N TRP A 158 21.55 -29.22 -49.77
CA TRP A 158 21.76 -27.76 -49.94
C TRP A 158 20.90 -26.96 -50.95
N SER A 159 20.14 -25.99 -50.43
CA SER A 159 19.84 -24.69 -51.07
C SER A 159 19.94 -23.64 -49.95
N GLY A 160 20.93 -22.77 -49.87
CA GLY A 160 21.22 -21.78 -50.89
C GLY A 160 20.15 -20.69 -50.80
N SER A 161 20.55 -19.53 -50.24
CA SER A 161 19.98 -18.17 -50.42
C SER A 161 18.49 -18.07 -50.75
N GLU A 162 17.68 -17.35 -49.98
CA GLU A 162 17.54 -15.90 -50.19
C GLU A 162 16.54 -15.33 -49.17
N TRP A 163 16.71 -14.05 -48.90
CA TRP A 163 15.88 -13.19 -48.07
C TRP A 163 14.43 -13.20 -48.54
N SER A 164 13.47 -13.32 -47.60
CA SER A 164 12.14 -12.73 -47.79
C SER A 164 11.82 -11.87 -46.59
N GLU A 165 11.90 -10.56 -46.82
CA GLU A 165 11.30 -9.52 -46.00
C GLU A 165 9.77 -9.53 -46.19
N GLU A 166 9.07 -9.05 -45.14
CA GLU A 166 7.66 -8.57 -45.09
C GLU A 166 6.56 -9.66 -45.13
N GLU A 167 5.47 -9.63 -44.35
CA GLU A 167 4.62 -8.54 -43.81
C GLU A 167 4.24 -8.82 -42.33
N GLN A 168 4.37 -7.86 -41.42
CA GLN A 168 3.33 -6.91 -40.95
C GLN A 168 1.97 -7.51 -40.54
N ALA A 169 1.75 -7.56 -39.22
CA ALA A 169 0.44 -7.33 -38.62
C ALA A 169 0.62 -6.51 -37.34
N GLU A 170 0.31 -5.22 -37.44
CA GLU A 170 0.16 -4.33 -36.29
C GLU A 170 -1.04 -4.73 -35.44
N HIS A 171 -0.83 -4.84 -34.13
CA HIS A 171 -1.75 -4.22 -33.17
C HIS A 171 -0.91 -3.61 -32.05
N GLY A 172 -0.83 -2.28 -32.05
CA GLY A 172 -0.01 -1.52 -31.14
C GLY A 172 -0.41 -1.65 -29.67
N SER A 173 0.59 -1.90 -28.83
CA SER A 173 1.03 -0.92 -27.83
C SER A 173 2.44 -1.28 -27.40
N ASP A 174 3.32 -0.32 -27.65
CA ASP A 174 4.76 -0.37 -27.49
C ASP A 174 5.14 -0.48 -26.00
N VAL A 175 5.66 -1.63 -25.58
CA VAL A 175 6.60 -1.73 -24.46
C VAL A 175 7.80 -2.52 -24.94
N LYS A 176 8.82 -1.80 -25.39
CA LYS A 176 10.11 -2.34 -25.81
C LYS A 176 10.86 -2.83 -24.56
N LEU A 177 10.70 -4.11 -24.22
CA LEU A 177 11.45 -4.73 -23.13
C LEU A 177 12.86 -5.14 -23.63
N PRO A 178 13.94 -4.79 -22.91
CA PRO A 178 15.28 -5.22 -23.27
C PRO A 178 15.41 -6.74 -23.14
N VAL A 179 16.16 -7.30 -24.07
CA VAL A 179 16.53 -8.71 -24.14
C VAL A 179 17.39 -9.07 -22.92
N MET A 180 17.24 -10.32 -22.46
CA MET A 180 18.03 -11.05 -21.45
C MET A 180 17.45 -11.10 -20.02
N LEU A 181 16.46 -11.97 -19.83
CA LEU A 181 16.48 -12.90 -18.71
C LEU A 181 16.79 -14.27 -19.32
N GLU A 182 18.01 -14.77 -19.11
CA GLU A 182 18.45 -16.10 -19.52
C GLU A 182 17.47 -17.18 -19.04
N ARG A 183 17.31 -18.22 -19.87
CA ARG A 183 16.48 -19.40 -19.62
C ARG A 183 16.79 -19.95 -18.22
N PRO A 184 15.81 -20.09 -17.30
CA PRO A 184 16.08 -20.78 -16.05
C PRO A 184 16.38 -22.26 -16.37
N PRO A 185 17.47 -22.85 -15.83
CA PRO A 185 17.83 -24.23 -16.13
C PRO A 185 16.77 -25.17 -15.56
N SER A 186 16.15 -25.97 -16.45
CA SER A 186 15.30 -27.09 -16.09
C SER A 186 16.17 -28.21 -15.49
N SER A 187 15.74 -28.70 -14.34
CA SER A 187 16.29 -29.82 -13.57
C SER A 187 16.89 -30.94 -14.42
N ALA A 188 18.23 -31.04 -14.40
CA ALA A 188 18.95 -32.27 -14.69
C ALA A 188 19.30 -32.94 -13.35
N SER A 189 18.74 -34.14 -13.17
CA SER A 189 19.12 -35.21 -12.25
C SER A 189 20.55 -35.15 -11.70
N GLN A 190 20.69 -34.95 -10.37
CA GLN A 190 21.91 -35.31 -9.66
C GLN A 190 21.83 -36.79 -9.26
N THR A 191 22.51 -37.64 -10.02
CA THR A 191 22.81 -39.03 -9.64
C THR A 191 23.93 -39.02 -8.61
N SER A 192 23.68 -39.73 -7.50
CA SER A 192 24.60 -40.00 -6.38
C SER A 192 25.87 -40.73 -6.81
N THR A 193 27.03 -40.27 -6.34
CA THR A 193 28.19 -41.15 -6.07
C THR A 193 28.94 -40.68 -4.82
N ALA A 194 28.64 -41.37 -3.71
CA ALA A 194 29.53 -41.93 -2.69
C ALA A 194 30.76 -41.14 -2.16
N ASP A 195 30.70 -40.81 -0.88
CA ASP A 195 31.80 -40.78 0.10
C ASP A 195 31.66 -42.04 1.00
N PRO A 196 32.62 -42.56 1.83
CA PRO A 196 33.96 -42.07 2.23
C PRO A 196 35.03 -43.23 2.23
N PRO A 197 36.22 -43.25 2.93
CA PRO A 197 36.47 -43.04 4.39
C PRO A 197 37.77 -42.26 4.76
N GLN A 198 37.94 -41.99 6.06
CA GLN A 198 38.97 -41.10 6.66
C GLN A 198 40.34 -41.74 7.04
N ARG A 199 41.41 -40.91 6.99
CA ARG A 199 42.51 -40.63 7.99
C ARG A 199 43.56 -41.75 8.31
N PRO A 200 44.75 -41.55 8.96
CA PRO A 200 45.58 -40.39 9.45
C PRO A 200 47.02 -40.35 8.83
N THR A 201 47.92 -39.37 9.04
CA THR A 201 48.83 -39.09 10.19
C THR A 201 49.74 -37.91 9.74
N GLY A 202 50.19 -37.00 10.60
CA GLY A 202 51.45 -37.15 11.32
C GLY A 202 52.25 -35.83 11.27
N GLN A 203 52.64 -35.38 12.45
CA GLN A 203 53.43 -34.19 12.80
C GLN A 203 54.94 -34.40 12.47
N PRO A 204 55.88 -33.46 12.70
CA PRO A 204 56.10 -32.71 13.96
C PRO A 204 55.83 -31.20 13.90
#